data_AF-A0A6P1RKY4-F1
#
_entry.id   AF-A0A6P1RKY4-F1
#
_cell.length_a   1.000
_cell.length_b   1.000
_cell.length_c   1.000
_cell.angle_alpha   90.00
_cell.angle_beta   90.00
_cell.angle_gamma   90.00
#
_symmetry.space_group_name_H-M   'P 1'
#
loop_
_entity.id
_entity.type
_entity.pdbx_description
1 polymer ?
#
loop_
_entity_poly.entity_id
_entity_poly.type
_entity_poly.pdbx_seq_one_letter_code
_entity_poly.pdbx_strand_id
1 'polypeptide(L)'
;MPADDLRQARELALLICNSEEAIDTFLAHCDVAAHDLLLPYGPIIMTLQLVLRIKRTLDGAEIDKIIWDMEARKALAKELKRRADWRNAELAAARFQAKCDPLDAAWLPSSSHDEVQ
;
A
#
# COMPACT_ATOMS: atom_id res chain seq x y z
N MET A 1 15.86 16.22 16.90
CA MET A 1 15.46 15.46 18.10
C MET A 1 15.57 16.37 19.31
N PRO A 2 14.63 16.32 20.28
CA PRO A 2 14.83 16.88 21.60
C PRO A 2 16.18 16.44 22.17
N ALA A 3 16.89 17.34 22.86
CA ALA A 3 18.22 17.05 23.41
C ALA A 3 18.22 15.86 24.39
N ASP A 4 17.08 15.60 25.03
CA ASP A 4 16.90 14.49 25.97
C ASP A 4 16.84 13.13 25.28
N ASP A 5 16.16 13.03 24.13
CA ASP A 5 16.04 11.79 23.35
C ASP A 5 17.40 11.35 22.81
N LEU A 6 18.22 12.29 22.35
CA LEU A 6 19.57 11.99 21.87
C LEU A 6 20.48 11.52 23.01
N ARG A 7 20.39 12.14 24.18
CA ARG A 7 21.12 11.71 25.38
C ARG A 7 20.73 10.29 25.77
N GLN A 8 19.43 10.01 25.85
CA GLN A 8 18.93 8.69 26.20
C GLN A 8 19.32 7.62 25.18
N ALA A 9 19.24 7.93 23.88
CA ALA A 9 19.68 7.01 22.82
C ALA A 9 21.17 6.65 22.96
N ARG A 10 22.03 7.63 23.30
CA ARG A 10 23.45 7.39 23.56
C ARG A 10 23.68 6.53 24.80
N GLU A 11 22.94 6.78 25.89
CA GLU A 11 22.99 5.95 27.11
C GLU A 11 22.63 4.49 26.84
N LEU A 12 21.64 4.24 25.97
CA LEU A 12 21.29 2.89 25.55
C LEU A 12 22.35 2.27 24.65
N ALA A 13 22.92 3.04 23.71
CA ALA A 13 23.98 2.56 22.83
C ALA A 13 25.25 2.15 23.59
N LEU A 14 25.57 2.82 24.70
CA LEU A 14 26.68 2.47 25.59
C LEU A 14 26.57 1.08 26.22
N LEU A 15 25.37 0.49 26.27
CA LEU A 15 25.18 -0.88 26.75
C LEU A 15 25.73 -1.94 25.78
N ILE A 16 25.95 -1.56 24.53
CA ILE A 16 26.32 -2.46 23.43
C ILE A 16 27.70 -2.07 22.85
N CYS A 17 27.97 -0.77 22.74
CA CYS A 17 29.15 -0.21 22.10
C CYS A 17 30.18 0.30 23.13
N ASN A 18 31.45 -0.03 22.92
CA ASN A 18 32.56 0.32 23.83
C ASN A 18 33.45 1.49 23.33
N SER A 19 33.06 2.18 22.26
CA SER A 19 33.77 3.37 21.75
C SER A 19 32.79 4.40 21.20
N GLU A 20 33.20 5.68 21.23
CA GLU A 20 32.42 6.80 20.67
C GLU A 20 32.09 6.61 19.19
N GLU A 21 33.06 6.16 18.39
CA GLU A 21 32.86 5.86 16.97
C GLU A 21 31.82 4.75 16.74
N ALA A 22 31.82 3.71 17.59
CA ALA A 22 30.86 2.63 17.50
C ALA A 22 29.45 3.09 17.90
N ILE A 23 29.34 3.96 18.91
CA ILE A 23 28.07 4.56 19.34
C ILE A 23 27.45 5.38 18.21
N ASP A 24 28.23 6.28 17.61
CA ASP A 24 27.74 7.15 16.54
C ASP A 24 27.34 6.34 15.30
N THR A 25 28.14 5.32 14.94
CA THR A 25 27.82 4.41 13.83
C THR A 25 26.55 3.60 14.12
N PHE A 26 26.38 3.13 15.35
CA PHE A 26 25.21 2.36 15.77
C PHE A 26 23.94 3.21 15.74
N LEU A 27 23.99 4.45 16.22
CA LEU A 27 22.85 5.37 16.17
C LEU A 27 22.49 5.74 14.73
N ALA A 28 23.48 6.03 13.88
CA ALA A 28 23.24 6.28 12.46
C ALA A 28 22.59 5.07 11.76
N HIS A 29 23.00 3.85 12.11
CA HIS A 29 22.36 2.64 11.62
C HIS A 29 20.90 2.52 12.11
N CYS A 30 20.65 2.79 13.39
CA CYS A 30 19.30 2.75 13.95
C CYS A 30 18.38 3.79 13.28
N ASP A 31 18.88 4.98 12.97
CA ASP A 31 18.11 6.01 12.27
C ASP A 31 17.66 5.55 10.89
N VAL A 32 18.56 4.93 10.11
CA VAL A 32 18.22 4.35 8.80
C VAL A 32 17.23 3.21 8.95
N ALA A 33 17.46 2.29 9.89
CA ALA A 33 16.58 1.16 10.13
C ALA A 33 15.17 1.60 10.57
N ALA A 34 15.07 2.61 11.44
CA ALA A 34 13.80 3.17 11.88
C ALA A 34 13.07 3.86 10.72
N HIS A 35 13.79 4.62 9.90
CA HIS A 35 13.22 5.23 8.70
C HIS A 35 12.64 4.17 7.75
N ASP A 36 13.42 3.14 7.42
CA ASP A 36 13.00 2.09 6.50
C ASP A 36 11.83 1.27 7.05
N LEU A 37 11.81 1.02 8.35
CA LEU A 37 10.69 0.35 9.03
C LEU A 37 9.40 1.17 8.93
N LEU A 38 9.48 2.50 9.11
CA LEU A 38 8.31 3.37 9.17
C LEU A 38 7.83 3.86 7.81
N LEU A 39 8.71 3.89 6.80
CA LEU A 39 8.43 4.41 5.45
C LEU A 39 7.15 3.84 4.82
N PRO A 40 6.87 2.52 4.84
CA PRO A 40 5.64 1.96 4.27
C PRO A 40 4.36 2.41 4.98
N TYR A 41 4.49 2.87 6.23
CA TYR A 41 3.38 3.20 7.12
C TYR A 41 3.17 4.71 7.28
N GLY A 42 3.82 5.55 6.47
CA GLY A 42 3.72 7.02 6.53
C GLY A 42 2.30 7.57 6.75
N PRO A 43 1.27 7.15 5.97
CA PRO A 43 -0.10 7.61 6.19
C PRO A 43 -0.66 7.28 7.58
N ILE A 44 -0.31 6.11 8.12
CA ILE A 44 -0.73 5.67 9.47
C ILE A 44 -0.07 6.55 10.52
N ILE A 45 1.25 6.75 10.41
CA ILE A 45 2.00 7.59 11.35
C ILE A 45 1.47 9.03 11.34
N MET A 46 1.16 9.61 10.17
CA MET A 46 0.56 10.93 10.06
C MET A 46 -0.81 11.02 10.76
N THR A 47 -1.62 9.97 10.66
CA THR A 47 -2.92 9.91 11.32
C THR A 47 -2.77 9.78 12.84
N LEU A 48 -1.87 8.92 13.31
CA LEU A 48 -1.55 8.80 14.74
C LEU A 48 -1.06 10.14 15.31
N GLN A 49 -0.16 10.84 14.60
CA GLN A 49 0.31 12.16 15.00
C GLN A 49 -0.82 13.19 15.09
N LEU A 50 -1.74 13.20 14.13
CA LEU A 50 -2.90 14.10 14.14
C LEU A 50 -3.80 13.82 15.34
N VAL A 51 -4.17 12.55 15.55
CA VAL A 51 -5.05 12.17 16.66
C VAL A 51 -4.38 12.45 18.01
N LEU A 52 -3.09 12.13 18.16
CA LEU A 52 -2.33 12.41 19.36
C LEU A 52 -2.27 13.92 19.65
N ARG A 53 -2.10 14.75 18.62
CA ARG A 53 -2.09 16.22 18.79
C ARG A 53 -3.44 16.75 19.28
N ILE A 54 -4.54 16.14 18.86
CA ILE A 54 -5.91 16.51 19.27
C ILE A 54 -6.19 16.00 20.70
N LYS A 55 -5.98 14.71 20.95
CA LYS A 55 -6.32 14.05 22.21
C LYS A 55 -5.30 14.24 23.32
N ARG A 56 -4.10 14.74 22.99
CA ARG A 56 -2.92 14.90 23.86
C ARG A 56 -2.32 13.61 24.40
N THR A 57 -3.09 12.53 24.48
CA THR A 57 -2.67 11.20 24.89
C THR A 57 -3.39 10.16 24.03
N LEU A 58 -2.72 9.02 23.83
CA LEU A 58 -3.27 7.83 23.20
C LEU A 58 -2.76 6.64 24.00
N ASP A 59 -3.67 5.75 24.39
CA ASP A 59 -3.28 4.45 24.93
C ASP A 59 -3.03 3.43 23.80
N GLY A 60 -2.51 2.26 24.17
CA GLY A 60 -2.20 1.21 23.20
C GLY A 60 -3.42 0.72 22.42
N ALA A 61 -4.59 0.59 23.07
CA ALA A 61 -5.81 0.11 22.41
C ALA A 61 -6.34 1.14 21.40
N GLU A 62 -6.19 2.42 21.69
CA GLU A 62 -6.54 3.50 20.79
C GLU A 62 -5.61 3.55 19.57
N ILE A 63 -4.31 3.32 19.77
CA ILE A 63 -3.33 3.19 18.67
C ILE A 63 -3.69 2.00 17.78
N ASP A 64 -3.92 0.82 18.36
CA ASP A 64 -4.25 -0.40 17.63
C ASP A 64 -5.53 -0.23 16.80
N LYS A 65 -6.55 0.42 17.37
CA LYS A 65 -7.79 0.74 16.66
C LYS A 65 -7.56 1.64 15.47
N ILE A 66 -6.73 2.69 15.61
CA ILE A 66 -6.40 3.59 14.49
C ILE A 66 -5.70 2.82 13.37
N ILE A 67 -4.71 1.98 13.71
CA ILE A 67 -3.98 1.16 12.75
C ILE A 67 -4.96 0.23 12.02
N TRP A 68 -5.81 -0.49 12.76
CA TRP A 68 -6.81 -1.40 12.22
C TRP A 68 -7.75 -0.70 11.23
N ASP A 69 -8.35 0.43 11.64
CA ASP A 69 -9.28 1.20 10.81
C ASP A 69 -8.61 1.73 9.54
N MET A 70 -7.33 2.05 9.59
CA MET A 70 -6.58 2.50 8.41
C MET A 70 -6.27 1.36 7.45
N GLU A 71 -5.82 0.21 7.95
CA GLU A 71 -5.58 -0.97 7.12
C GLU A 71 -6.87 -1.48 6.47
N ALA A 72 -7.99 -1.50 7.21
CA ALA A 72 -9.30 -1.82 6.66
C ALA A 72 -9.70 -0.88 5.51
N ARG A 73 -9.48 0.45 5.67
CA ARG A 73 -9.76 1.43 4.62
C ARG A 73 -8.85 1.27 3.40
N LYS A 74 -7.56 0.97 3.59
CA LYS A 74 -6.63 0.68 2.49
C LYS A 74 -7.08 -0.56 1.71
N ALA A 75 -7.42 -1.65 2.41
CA ALA A 75 -7.89 -2.88 1.80
C ALA A 75 -9.17 -2.65 0.99
N LEU A 76 -10.13 -1.90 1.56
CA LEU A 76 -11.36 -1.53 0.86
C LEU A 76 -11.08 -0.71 -0.40
N ALA A 77 -10.22 0.32 -0.32
CA ALA A 77 -9.86 1.15 -1.47
C ALA A 77 -9.20 0.32 -2.59
N LYS A 78 -8.31 -0.61 -2.22
CA LYS A 78 -7.67 -1.52 -3.17
C LYS A 78 -8.68 -2.42 -3.88
N GLU A 79 -9.64 -2.97 -3.14
CA GLU A 79 -10.68 -3.83 -3.71
C GLU A 79 -11.63 -3.04 -4.63
N LEU A 80 -12.04 -1.83 -4.22
CA LEU A 80 -12.86 -0.96 -5.07
C LEU A 80 -12.15 -0.62 -6.38
N LYS A 81 -10.84 -0.33 -6.32
CA LYS A 81 -10.03 -0.09 -7.51
C LYS A 81 -9.96 -1.33 -8.40
N ARG A 82 -9.68 -2.50 -7.84
CA ARG A 82 -9.64 -3.78 -8.58
C ARG A 82 -10.98 -4.05 -9.29
N ARG A 83 -12.11 -3.82 -8.62
CA ARG A 83 -13.45 -3.98 -9.22
C ARG A 83 -13.70 -2.99 -10.35
N ALA A 84 -13.28 -1.74 -10.21
CA ALA A 84 -13.39 -0.75 -11.28
C ALA A 84 -12.55 -1.16 -12.50
N ASP A 85 -11.32 -1.62 -12.27
CA ASP A 85 -10.43 -2.09 -13.34
C ASP A 85 -10.99 -3.32 -14.06
N TRP A 86 -11.56 -4.26 -13.31
CA TRP A 86 -12.25 -5.42 -13.87
C TRP A 86 -13.43 -5.02 -14.76
N ARG A 87 -14.30 -4.12 -14.29
CA ARG A 87 -15.44 -3.63 -15.07
C ARG A 87 -14.98 -2.93 -16.36
N ASN A 88 -13.88 -2.19 -16.30
CA ASN A 88 -13.31 -1.56 -17.50
C ASN A 88 -12.81 -2.60 -18.51
N ALA A 89 -12.21 -3.69 -18.03
CA ALA A 89 -11.77 -4.79 -18.88
C ALA A 89 -12.95 -5.53 -19.55
N GLU A 90 -14.03 -5.80 -18.81
CA GLU A 90 -15.26 -6.39 -19.37
C GLU A 90 -15.86 -5.51 -20.47
N LEU A 91 -15.95 -4.19 -20.23
CA LEU A 91 -16.44 -3.24 -21.24
C LEU A 91 -15.53 -3.19 -22.47
N ALA A 92 -14.21 -3.27 -22.29
CA ALA A 92 -13.26 -3.31 -23.40
C ALA A 92 -13.41 -4.61 -24.21
N ALA A 93 -13.56 -5.76 -23.55
CA ALA A 93 -13.76 -7.05 -24.19
C ALA A 93 -15.08 -7.08 -24.99
N ALA A 94 -16.19 -6.59 -24.41
CA ALA A 94 -17.47 -6.50 -25.10
C ALA A 94 -17.39 -5.59 -26.35
N ARG A 95 -16.69 -4.45 -26.25
CA ARG A 95 -16.45 -3.57 -27.40
C ARG A 95 -15.58 -4.22 -28.47
N PHE A 96 -14.62 -5.04 -28.08
CA PHE A 96 -13.77 -5.77 -29.01
C PHE A 96 -14.59 -6.83 -29.75
N GLN A 97 -15.35 -7.64 -29.01
CA GLN A 97 -16.24 -8.66 -29.59
C GLN A 97 -17.21 -8.04 -30.60
N ALA A 98 -17.89 -6.96 -30.23
CA ALA A 98 -18.81 -6.26 -31.12
C ALA A 98 -18.16 -5.72 -32.42
N LYS A 99 -16.83 -5.51 -32.42
CA LYS A 99 -16.08 -5.15 -33.64
C LYS A 99 -15.69 -6.38 -34.47
N CYS A 100 -15.47 -7.52 -33.84
CA CYS A 100 -15.12 -8.77 -34.49
C CYS A 100 -16.33 -9.48 -35.10
N ASP A 101 -17.48 -9.48 -34.41
CA ASP A 101 -18.68 -10.19 -34.88
C ASP A 101 -19.08 -9.86 -36.34
N PRO A 102 -19.03 -8.59 -36.81
CA PRO A 102 -19.30 -8.26 -38.21
C PRO A 102 -18.21 -8.74 -39.18
N LEU A 103 -16.94 -8.83 -38.75
CA LEU A 103 -15.82 -9.32 -39.56
C LEU A 103 -15.88 -10.83 -39.73
N ASP A 104 -16.25 -11.54 -38.65
CA ASP A 104 -16.44 -13.00 -38.67
C ASP A 104 -17.66 -13.38 -39.51
N ALA A 105 -18.75 -12.61 -39.45
CA ALA A 105 -19.93 -12.80 -40.29
C ALA A 105 -19.65 -12.60 -41.79
N ALA A 106 -18.71 -11.71 -42.16
CA ALA A 106 -18.29 -11.50 -43.54
C ALA A 106 -17.33 -12.58 -44.06
N TRP A 107 -16.67 -13.33 -43.16
CA TRP A 107 -15.71 -14.39 -43.49
C TRP A 107 -16.32 -15.79 -43.58
N LEU A 108 -17.59 -15.97 -43.19
CA LEU A 108 -18.30 -17.24 -43.41
C LEU A 108 -18.52 -17.44 -44.93
N PRO A 109 -17.98 -18.50 -45.55
CA PRO A 109 -18.28 -18.80 -46.95
C PRO A 109 -19.77 -19.10 -47.05
N SER A 110 -20.46 -18.52 -48.03
CA SER A 110 -21.84 -18.92 -48.33
C SER A 110 -21.83 -20.41 -48.65
N SER A 111 -22.33 -21.25 -47.74
CA SER A 111 -22.55 -22.65 -48.05
C SER A 111 -23.51 -22.69 -49.24
N SER A 112 -22.99 -23.13 -50.39
CA SER A 112 -23.78 -23.46 -51.56
C SER A 112 -24.90 -24.39 -51.15
N HIS A 113 -26.13 -23.98 -51.43
CA HIS A 113 -27.28 -24.87 -51.49
C HIS A 113 -26.97 -25.94 -52.54
N ASP A 114 -26.51 -27.12 -52.11
CA ASP A 114 -26.62 -28.33 -52.92
C ASP A 114 -27.97 -28.96 -52.62
N GLU A 115 -28.96 -28.62 -53.44
CA GLU A 115 -30.21 -29.38 -53.55
C GLU A 115 -29.91 -30.68 -54.32
N VAL A 116 -30.00 -31.81 -53.63
CA VAL A 116 -29.98 -33.15 -54.25
C VAL A 116 -31.42 -33.52 -54.62
N GLN A 117 -31.69 -33.61 -55.93
CA GLN A 117 -32.88 -34.25 -56.49
C GLN A 117 -32.74 -35.78 -56.50
#